data_AF-A0A137S254-F1
#
_entry.id   AF-A0A137S254-F1
#
_cell.length_a   1.000
_cell.length_b   1.000
_cell.length_c   1.000
_cell.angle_alpha   90.00
_cell.angle_beta   90.00
_cell.angle_gamma   90.00
#
_symmetry.space_group_name_H-M   'P 1'
#
loop_
_entity.id
_entity.type
_entity.pdbx_description
1 polymer ?
#
loop_
_entity_poly.entity_id
_entity_poly.type
_entity_poly.pdbx_seq_one_letter_code
_entity_poly.pdbx_strand_id
1 'polypeptide(L)'
;MSADLSKIPTSIDDFKLLPCSRDIADVDFVAPGPLEVKALRNLIGFSQNDLAKFVGVTYNLRKGSTAVRKWETVSGNEARPISLSAWKLMQIKAGLIVVDAV
;
A
#
# COMPACT_ATOMS: atom_id res chain seq x y z
N MET A 1 8.68 17.61 -3.77
CA MET A 1 9.28 16.69 -2.77
C MET A 1 9.53 15.37 -3.46
N SER A 2 10.80 15.07 -3.72
CA SER A 2 11.23 13.82 -4.35
C SER A 2 11.13 12.70 -3.32
N ALA A 3 10.47 11.59 -3.67
CA ALA A 3 10.55 10.38 -2.86
C ALA A 3 12.02 9.93 -2.84
N ASP A 4 12.60 9.83 -1.65
CA ASP A 4 13.92 9.24 -1.47
C ASP A 4 13.82 7.75 -1.85
N LEU A 5 14.39 7.41 -3.00
CA LEU A 5 14.36 6.07 -3.61
C LEU A 5 15.27 5.07 -2.86
N SER A 6 15.94 5.48 -1.78
CA SER A 6 17.12 4.75 -1.30
C SER A 6 16.86 3.53 -0.41
N LYS A 7 15.63 3.23 0.02
CA LYS A 7 15.31 1.91 0.61
C LYS A 7 13.83 1.54 0.42
N ILE A 8 13.56 0.72 -0.60
CA ILE A 8 12.30 -0.02 -0.69
C ILE A 8 12.26 -0.96 0.53
N PRO A 9 11.23 -0.92 1.38
CA PRO A 9 11.14 -1.78 2.55
C PRO A 9 11.13 -3.26 2.14
N THR A 10 11.88 -4.09 2.85
CA THR A 10 12.04 -5.52 2.53
C THR A 10 11.46 -6.45 3.60
N SER A 11 11.04 -5.89 4.74
CA SER A 11 10.38 -6.61 5.83
C SER A 11 9.22 -5.81 6.41
N ILE A 12 8.33 -6.47 7.14
CA ILE A 12 7.25 -5.78 7.86
C ILE A 12 7.81 -4.86 8.95
N ASP A 13 8.93 -5.21 9.58
CA ASP A 13 9.56 -4.36 10.59
C ASP A 13 10.11 -3.05 9.99
N ASP A 14 10.63 -3.08 8.75
CA ASP A 14 11.04 -1.86 8.04
C ASP A 14 9.87 -0.88 7.88
N PHE A 15 8.65 -1.40 7.65
CA PHE A 15 7.47 -0.58 7.48
C PHE A 15 7.08 0.18 8.76
N LYS A 16 7.38 -0.34 9.96
CA LYS A 16 7.02 0.32 11.23
C LYS A 16 7.67 1.70 11.40
N LEU A 17 8.80 1.93 10.74
CA LEU A 17 9.57 3.17 10.84
C LEU A 17 9.18 4.22 9.78
N LEU A 18 8.31 3.85 8.83
CA LEU A 18 7.97 4.73 7.71
C LEU A 18 6.87 5.73 8.08
N PRO A 19 6.93 6.97 7.55
CA PRO A 19 5.87 7.96 7.68
C PRO A 19 4.48 7.44 7.25
N CYS A 20 4.43 6.57 6.23
CA CYS A 20 3.17 6.02 5.71
C CYS A 20 2.51 4.97 6.62
N SER A 21 3.20 4.51 7.67
CA SER A 21 2.65 3.57 8.66
C SER A 21 2.09 4.27 9.90
N ARG A 22 2.32 5.58 10.05
CA ARG A 22 1.77 6.39 11.15
C ARG A 22 0.25 6.55 11.04
N ASP A 23 -0.39 7.02 12.11
CA ASP A 23 -1.81 7.39 12.07
C ASP A 23 -2.07 8.44 10.96
N ILE A 24 -3.24 8.38 10.31
CA ILE A 24 -3.62 9.36 9.29
C ILE A 24 -3.71 10.78 9.87
N ALA A 25 -4.02 10.91 11.17
CA ALA A 25 -4.07 12.20 11.86
C ALA A 25 -2.70 12.71 12.34
N ASP A 26 -1.63 11.92 12.22
CA ASP A 26 -0.27 12.33 12.58
C ASP A 26 0.24 13.39 11.59
N VAL A 27 0.88 14.45 12.11
CA VAL A 27 1.40 15.57 11.30
C VAL A 27 2.54 15.14 10.36
N ASP A 28 3.29 14.11 10.74
CA ASP A 28 4.37 13.56 9.95
C ASP A 28 3.87 12.45 9.00
N PHE A 29 2.57 12.17 8.96
CA PHE A 29 2.03 11.18 8.04
C PHE A 29 2.25 11.60 6.59
N VAL A 30 2.81 10.67 5.81
CA VAL A 30 2.95 10.83 4.36
C VAL A 30 2.29 9.64 3.68
N ALA A 31 1.41 9.90 2.71
CA ALA A 31 0.77 8.83 1.94
C ALA A 31 1.83 7.94 1.25
N PRO A 32 1.60 6.62 1.16
CA PRO A 32 2.58 5.71 0.57
C PRO A 32 2.74 6.01 -0.93
N GLY A 33 3.98 5.89 -1.38
CA GLY A 33 4.35 5.86 -2.77
C GLY A 33 4.14 4.49 -3.42
N PRO A 34 4.26 4.42 -4.75
CA PRO A 34 3.98 3.23 -5.53
C PRO A 34 4.89 2.03 -5.20
N LEU A 35 6.14 2.30 -4.83
CA LEU A 35 7.09 1.25 -4.43
C LEU A 35 6.75 0.65 -3.06
N GLU A 36 6.30 1.47 -2.11
CA GLU A 36 5.85 1.01 -0.78
C GLU A 36 4.58 0.18 -0.90
N VAL A 37 3.62 0.60 -1.74
CA VAL A 37 2.41 -0.18 -2.03
C VAL A 37 2.76 -1.56 -2.58
N LYS A 38 3.65 -1.60 -3.58
CA LYS A 38 4.08 -2.87 -4.21
C LYS A 38 4.84 -3.77 -3.23
N ALA A 39 5.72 -3.18 -2.43
CA ALA A 39 6.51 -3.91 -1.43
C ALA A 39 5.61 -4.54 -0.37
N LEU A 40 4.70 -3.76 0.24
CA LEU A 40 3.80 -4.30 1.25
C LEU A 40 2.88 -5.39 0.67
N ARG A 41 2.34 -5.19 -0.55
CA ARG A 41 1.51 -6.22 -1.23
C ARG A 41 2.28 -7.53 -1.39
N ASN A 42 3.55 -7.47 -1.79
CA ASN A 42 4.39 -8.66 -1.94
C ASN A 42 4.67 -9.33 -0.59
N LEU A 43 4.96 -8.55 0.46
CA LEU A 43 5.24 -9.09 1.80
C LEU A 43 4.04 -9.79 2.44
N ILE A 44 2.82 -9.28 2.23
CA ILE A 44 1.59 -9.96 2.67
C ILE A 44 1.19 -11.14 1.75
N GLY A 45 1.97 -11.41 0.70
CA GLY A 45 1.78 -12.56 -0.21
C GLY A 45 0.64 -12.39 -1.22
N PHE A 46 0.20 -11.17 -1.51
CA PHE A 46 -0.95 -10.92 -2.38
C PHE A 46 -0.54 -10.73 -3.84
N SER A 47 -1.27 -11.32 -4.78
CA SER A 47 -1.29 -10.84 -6.16
C SER A 47 -2.04 -9.51 -6.29
N GLN A 48 -1.96 -8.84 -7.44
CA GLN A 48 -2.78 -7.64 -7.69
C GLN A 48 -4.29 -7.93 -7.60
N ASN A 49 -4.72 -9.14 -7.99
CA ASN A 49 -6.11 -9.56 -7.88
C ASN A 49 -6.51 -9.82 -6.42
N ASP A 50 -5.62 -10.39 -5.60
CA ASP A 50 -5.92 -10.62 -4.18
C ASP A 50 -6.05 -9.29 -3.44
N LEU A 51 -5.16 -8.33 -3.71
CA LEU A 51 -5.29 -6.99 -3.15
C LEU A 51 -6.59 -6.33 -3.58
N ALA A 52 -6.94 -6.42 -4.87
CA ALA A 52 -8.17 -5.82 -5.38
C ALA A 52 -9.43 -6.38 -4.74
N LYS A 53 -9.50 -7.72 -4.59
CA LYS A 53 -10.59 -8.40 -3.87
C LYS A 53 -10.64 -7.96 -2.41
N PHE A 54 -9.49 -7.91 -1.74
CA PHE A 54 -9.40 -7.57 -0.33
C PHE A 54 -9.87 -6.14 -0.01
N VAL A 55 -9.55 -5.18 -0.87
CA VAL A 55 -9.93 -3.76 -0.67
C VAL A 55 -11.20 -3.34 -1.43
N GLY A 56 -11.87 -4.29 -2.09
CA GLY A 56 -13.16 -4.05 -2.75
C GLY A 56 -13.10 -3.21 -4.02
N VAL A 57 -12.01 -3.29 -4.80
CA VAL A 57 -11.89 -2.59 -6.10
C VAL A 57 -11.98 -3.55 -7.29
N THR A 58 -12.41 -3.03 -8.44
CA THR A 58 -12.63 -3.82 -9.65
C THR A 58 -11.34 -4.53 -10.12
N TYR A 59 -11.49 -5.77 -10.58
CA TYR A 59 -10.41 -6.57 -11.13
C TYR A 59 -10.88 -7.49 -12.26
N ASN A 60 -9.94 -7.98 -13.04
CA ASN A 60 -10.17 -8.99 -14.06
C ASN A 60 -9.34 -10.24 -13.74
N LEU A 61 -9.97 -11.41 -13.75
CA LEU A 61 -9.31 -12.68 -13.41
C LEU A 61 -8.06 -12.97 -14.25
N ARG A 62 -8.02 -12.54 -15.51
CA ARG A 62 -6.88 -12.75 -16.42
C ARG A 62 -5.91 -11.58 -16.47
N LYS A 63 -6.41 -10.33 -16.36
CA LYS A 63 -5.62 -9.11 -16.61
C LYS A 63 -5.14 -8.38 -15.34
N GLY A 64 -5.56 -8.80 -14.16
CA GLY A 64 -5.24 -8.09 -12.91
C GLY A 64 -6.24 -6.98 -12.59
N SER A 65 -5.88 -6.11 -11.65
CA SER A 65 -6.65 -4.92 -11.33
C SER A 65 -5.97 -3.66 -11.88
N THR A 66 -6.70 -2.92 -12.71
CA THR A 66 -6.25 -1.62 -13.22
C THR A 66 -5.99 -0.64 -12.08
N ALA A 67 -6.81 -0.65 -11.02
CA ALA A 67 -6.62 0.23 -9.87
C ALA A 67 -5.30 -0.07 -9.17
N VAL A 68 -5.08 -1.34 -8.81
CA VAL A 68 -3.83 -1.78 -8.15
C VAL A 68 -2.61 -1.48 -9.02
N ARG A 69 -2.67 -1.79 -10.33
CA ARG A 69 -1.60 -1.45 -11.26
C ARG A 69 -1.27 0.04 -11.23
N LYS A 70 -2.28 0.91 -11.23
CA LYS A 70 -2.10 2.38 -11.17
C LYS A 70 -1.48 2.85 -9.86
N TRP A 71 -1.80 2.19 -8.75
CA TRP A 71 -1.18 2.45 -7.44
C TRP A 71 0.30 2.10 -7.39
N GLU A 72 0.74 1.13 -8.20
CA GLU A 72 2.13 0.69 -8.26
C GLU A 72 2.94 1.36 -9.38
N THR A 73 2.29 2.19 -10.21
CA THR A 73 2.94 2.92 -11.31
C THR A 73 3.74 4.10 -10.75
N VAL A 74 5.06 4.09 -10.94
CA VAL A 74 5.98 5.11 -10.41
C VAL A 74 5.81 6.48 -11.08
N SER A 75 5.58 6.50 -12.39
CA SER A 75 5.48 7.74 -13.17
C SER A 75 4.57 7.56 -14.38
N GLY A 76 4.12 8.69 -14.92
CA GLY A 76 3.24 8.75 -16.09
C GLY A 76 1.80 9.13 -15.76
N ASN A 77 1.01 9.36 -16.80
CA ASN A 77 -0.37 9.85 -16.72
C ASN A 77 -1.35 8.89 -16.03
N GLU A 78 -0.99 7.61 -15.92
CA GLU A 78 -1.77 6.56 -15.28
C GLU A 78 -1.46 6.39 -13.79
N ALA A 79 -0.38 7.00 -13.27
CA ALA A 79 -0.02 6.91 -11.85
C ALA A 79 -1.14 7.51 -10.98
N ARG A 80 -1.59 6.76 -9.98
CA ARG A 80 -2.62 7.22 -9.03
C ARG A 80 -2.20 6.84 -7.62
N PRO A 81 -2.40 7.70 -6.61
CA PRO A 81 -2.21 7.30 -5.23
C PRO A 81 -3.23 6.20 -4.86
N ILE A 82 -2.82 5.31 -3.95
CA ILE A 82 -3.74 4.38 -3.29
C ILE A 82 -4.68 5.16 -2.36
N SER A 83 -5.92 4.69 -2.17
CA SER A 83 -6.79 5.28 -1.16
C SER A 83 -6.29 4.95 0.25
N LEU A 84 -6.44 5.90 1.18
CA LEU A 84 -5.97 5.71 2.56
C LEU A 84 -6.63 4.51 3.24
N SER A 85 -7.92 4.27 2.98
CA SER A 85 -8.63 3.10 3.51
C SER A 85 -8.04 1.78 3.01
N ALA A 86 -7.73 1.68 1.71
CA ALA A 86 -7.10 0.49 1.15
C ALA A 86 -5.69 0.28 1.75
N TRP A 87 -4.93 1.35 1.92
CA TRP A 87 -3.62 1.29 2.56
C TRP A 87 -3.70 0.83 4.03
N LYS A 88 -4.66 1.35 4.79
CA LYS A 88 -4.85 0.94 6.19
C LYS A 88 -5.31 -0.51 6.32
N LEU A 89 -6.17 -0.98 5.42
CA LEU A 89 -6.51 -2.41 5.34
C LEU A 89 -5.27 -3.27 5.08
N MET A 90 -4.35 -2.85 4.20
CA MET A 90 -3.10 -3.57 3.98
C MET A 90 -2.23 -3.61 5.24
N GLN A 91 -2.12 -2.50 5.97
CA GLN A 91 -1.39 -2.44 7.23
C GLN A 91 -2.00 -3.35 8.31
N ILE A 92 -3.32 -3.41 8.41
CA ILE A 92 -4.03 -4.36 9.29
C ILE A 92 -3.70 -5.80 8.89
N LYS A 93 -3.79 -6.13 7.59
CA LYS A 93 -3.45 -7.46 7.07
C LYS A 93 -1.99 -7.85 7.34
N ALA A 94 -1.09 -6.88 7.31
CA ALA A 94 0.32 -7.04 7.61
C ALA A 94 0.64 -7.15 9.11
N GLY A 95 -0.33 -6.90 10.00
CA GLY A 95 -0.11 -6.83 11.45
C GLY A 95 0.63 -5.56 11.91
N LEU A 96 0.72 -4.53 11.05
CA LEU A 96 1.26 -3.21 11.42
C LEU A 96 0.27 -2.41 12.25
N ILE A 97 -1.02 -2.60 11.99
CA ILE A 97 -2.11 -2.06 12.79
C ILE A 97 -2.86 -3.23 13.40
N VAL A 98 -3.01 -3.20 14.72
CA VAL A 98 -3.88 -4.11 15.46
C VAL A 98 -5.17 -3.37 15.78
N VAL A 99 -6.29 -3.97 15.42
CA VAL A 99 -7.62 -3.43 15.74
C VAL A 99 -8.20 -4.28 16.83
N ASP A 100 -8.27 -3.72 18.04
CA ASP A 100 -8.95 -4.35 19.16
C ASP A 100 -10.43 -3.93 19.13
N ALA A 101 -11.31 -4.88 19.39
CA ALA A 101 -12.72 -4.55 19.62
C ALA A 101 -12.83 -3.90 21.00
N VAL A 102 -13.37 -2.68 21.03
CA VAL A 102 -13.73 -1.97 22.27
C VAL A 102 -15.08 -2.46 22.76
#